data_AF-A0A3C1BB33-F1
#
_entry.id   AF-A0A3C1BB33-F1
#
_cell.length_a   1.000
_cell.length_b   1.000
_cell.length_c   1.000
_cell.angle_alpha   90.00
_cell.angle_beta   90.00
_cell.angle_gamma   90.00
#
_symmetry.space_group_name_H-M   'P 1'
#
loop_
_entity.id
_entity.type
_entity.pdbx_description
1 polymer ?
#
loop_
_entity_poly.entity_id
_entity_poly.type
_entity_poly.pdbx_seq_one_letter_code
_entity_poly.pdbx_strand_id
1 'polypeptide(L)'
;LYAAVEDSSICDESIAVAAQESTVPRAVLMKIARLESGRKVNKKFVSWPWTLNNGGRGYFLNSKADALDLLTKLSNSGKTNVDVGCMQLNIKWHAKYFSNFSEMLSPAHNTLYAAKYLEQLYKETGSWRKAVKYYHSRNPKYNERYYAKFSELPNFDTIAMIRTKPSRRPMLIPPLAPERAPEMPSVFGAARAKSVLFWTVPQGPLVLTAQLDLSQPAFTDLRKFKGKPLLVAGQ
;
A
#
# COMPACT_ATOMS: atom_id res chain seq x y z
N LEU A 1 -23.74 9.29 -14.32
CA LEU A 1 -23.50 7.82 -14.38
C LEU A 1 -22.24 7.43 -15.18
N TYR A 2 -21.76 8.25 -16.12
CA TYR A 2 -20.53 7.97 -16.89
C TYR A 2 -19.22 8.05 -16.07
N ALA A 3 -19.07 9.04 -15.18
CA ALA A 3 -17.85 9.22 -14.37
C ALA A 3 -17.48 7.99 -13.51
N ALA A 4 -18.49 7.28 -12.99
CA ALA A 4 -18.25 6.09 -12.16
C ALA A 4 -17.66 4.89 -12.93
N VAL A 5 -17.80 4.88 -14.27
CA VAL A 5 -17.23 3.83 -15.12
C VAL A 5 -15.76 4.09 -15.40
N GLU A 6 -15.39 5.34 -15.67
CA GLU A 6 -13.99 5.73 -15.88
C GLU A 6 -13.16 5.54 -14.61
N ASP A 7 -13.69 5.91 -13.44
CA ASP A 7 -12.99 5.74 -12.17
C ASP A 7 -12.69 4.29 -11.80
N SER A 8 -13.45 3.35 -12.38
CA SER A 8 -13.33 1.92 -12.08
C SER A 8 -12.05 1.26 -12.62
N SER A 9 -11.37 1.88 -13.60
CA SER A 9 -10.11 1.37 -14.17
C SER A 9 -8.86 2.06 -13.63
N ILE A 10 -8.98 3.24 -13.01
CA ILE A 10 -7.84 4.08 -12.63
C ILE A 10 -6.85 3.35 -11.70
N CYS A 11 -7.35 2.56 -10.75
CA CYS A 11 -6.47 1.75 -9.89
C CYS A 11 -5.68 0.72 -10.70
N ASP A 12 -6.30 0.04 -11.67
CA ASP A 12 -5.65 -1.00 -12.48
C ASP A 12 -4.57 -0.41 -13.41
N GLU A 13 -4.86 0.74 -13.99
CA GLU A 13 -3.93 1.51 -14.83
C GLU A 13 -2.74 2.00 -13.99
N SER A 14 -3.01 2.58 -12.82
CA SER A 14 -1.97 3.04 -11.89
C SER A 14 -1.12 1.87 -11.36
N ILE A 15 -1.70 0.69 -11.18
CA ILE A 15 -0.97 -0.55 -10.83
C ILE A 15 -0.11 -1.02 -12.00
N ALA A 16 -0.59 -0.92 -13.25
CA ALA A 16 0.19 -1.30 -14.42
C ALA A 16 1.47 -0.47 -14.55
N VAL A 17 1.41 0.83 -14.24
CA VAL A 17 2.59 1.72 -14.18
C VAL A 17 3.48 1.36 -12.99
N ALA A 18 2.92 1.26 -11.78
CA ALA A 18 3.70 0.92 -10.58
C ALA A 18 4.42 -0.44 -10.67
N ALA A 19 3.84 -1.41 -11.37
CA ALA A 19 4.46 -2.70 -11.64
C ALA A 19 5.62 -2.63 -12.64
N GLN A 20 5.66 -1.61 -13.52
CA GLN A 20 6.79 -1.38 -14.43
C GLN A 20 7.94 -0.67 -13.72
N GLU A 21 7.62 0.19 -12.76
CA GLU A 21 8.56 0.96 -11.93
C GLU A 21 9.09 0.17 -10.71
N SER A 22 8.73 -1.10 -10.59
CA SER A 22 9.14 -1.95 -9.46
C SER A 22 9.37 -3.39 -9.90
N THR A 23 9.95 -4.18 -9.01
CA THR A 23 10.11 -5.61 -9.17
C THR A 23 8.90 -6.41 -8.69
N VAL A 24 7.84 -5.74 -8.20
CA VAL A 24 6.63 -6.40 -7.72
C VAL A 24 5.82 -6.91 -8.91
N PRO A 25 5.48 -8.21 -8.97
CA PRO A 25 4.63 -8.72 -10.03
C PRO A 25 3.28 -7.98 -10.05
N ARG A 26 2.83 -7.53 -11.24
CA ARG A 26 1.55 -6.83 -11.41
C ARG A 26 0.38 -7.57 -10.75
N ALA A 27 0.35 -8.90 -10.86
CA ALA A 27 -0.70 -9.73 -10.27
C ALA A 27 -0.76 -9.63 -8.73
N VAL A 28 0.38 -9.42 -8.05
CA VAL A 28 0.43 -9.19 -6.59
C VAL A 28 -0.26 -7.87 -6.25
N LEU A 29 0.11 -6.78 -6.93
CA LEU A 29 -0.47 -5.46 -6.71
C LEU A 29 -1.97 -5.46 -6.99
N MET A 30 -2.40 -6.08 -8.10
CA MET A 30 -3.82 -6.21 -8.46
C MET A 30 -4.61 -6.92 -7.37
N LYS A 31 -4.11 -8.04 -6.85
CA LYS A 31 -4.80 -8.80 -5.79
C LYS A 31 -4.86 -8.06 -4.47
N ILE A 32 -3.77 -7.39 -4.07
CA ILE A 32 -3.79 -6.53 -2.89
C ILE A 32 -4.86 -5.47 -3.08
N ALA A 33 -4.81 -4.70 -4.17
CA ALA A 33 -5.80 -3.65 -4.43
C ALA A 33 -7.24 -4.19 -4.39
N ARG A 34 -7.50 -5.39 -4.94
CA ARG A 34 -8.83 -6.00 -4.93
C ARG A 34 -9.29 -6.44 -3.55
N LEU A 35 -8.36 -6.90 -2.71
CA LEU A 35 -8.66 -7.26 -1.33
C LEU A 35 -8.87 -6.03 -0.45
N GLU A 36 -8.11 -4.96 -0.71
CA GLU A 36 -8.09 -3.72 0.06
C GLU A 36 -9.27 -2.79 -0.27
N SER A 37 -9.49 -2.48 -1.54
CA SER A 37 -10.48 -1.47 -1.98
C SER A 37 -11.53 -2.04 -2.95
N GLY A 38 -11.68 -3.37 -2.97
CA GLY A 38 -12.58 -4.07 -3.88
C GLY A 38 -14.06 -3.75 -3.65
N ARG A 39 -14.78 -3.45 -4.73
CA ARG A 39 -16.24 -3.34 -4.74
C ARG A 39 -16.82 -3.79 -6.08
N LYS A 40 -18.12 -4.08 -6.10
CA LYS A 40 -18.85 -4.34 -7.34
C LYS A 40 -19.30 -3.01 -7.98
N VAL A 41 -18.89 -2.76 -9.21
CA VAL A 41 -19.35 -1.67 -10.08
C VAL A 41 -19.78 -2.29 -11.40
N ASN A 42 -21.02 -2.05 -11.85
CA ASN A 42 -21.57 -2.59 -13.11
C ASN A 42 -21.29 -4.10 -13.30
N LYS A 43 -21.57 -4.90 -12.26
CA LYS A 43 -21.33 -6.36 -12.21
C LYS A 43 -19.86 -6.80 -12.27
N LYS A 44 -18.89 -5.88 -12.36
CA LYS A 44 -17.45 -6.15 -12.29
C LYS A 44 -16.90 -5.89 -10.89
N PHE A 45 -15.97 -6.72 -10.45
CA PHE A 45 -15.25 -6.51 -9.20
C PHE A 45 -13.96 -5.70 -9.46
N VAL A 46 -13.94 -4.47 -8.96
CA VAL A 46 -12.89 -3.46 -9.22
C VAL A 46 -12.33 -2.92 -7.92
N SER A 47 -11.09 -2.45 -7.95
CA SER A 47 -10.52 -1.64 -6.87
C SER A 47 -10.97 -0.21 -7.06
N TRP A 48 -11.55 0.40 -6.03
CA TRP A 48 -12.13 1.72 -6.13
C TRP A 48 -11.18 2.79 -5.59
N PRO A 49 -10.81 3.81 -6.39
CA PRO A 49 -9.77 4.77 -6.02
C PRO A 49 -10.18 5.68 -4.86
N TRP A 50 -11.47 5.99 -4.75
CA TRP A 50 -12.00 6.91 -3.73
C TRP A 50 -12.51 6.14 -2.51
N THR A 51 -11.67 5.22 -2.01
CA THR A 51 -11.98 4.37 -0.85
C THR A 51 -11.24 4.87 0.38
N LEU A 52 -11.96 5.00 1.50
CA LEU A 52 -11.38 5.22 2.82
C LEU A 52 -11.85 4.13 3.78
N ASN A 53 -11.01 3.76 4.74
CA ASN A 53 -11.44 2.96 5.90
C ASN A 53 -11.03 3.65 7.19
N ASN A 54 -11.94 3.88 8.13
CA ASN A 54 -11.61 4.41 9.46
C ASN A 54 -11.91 3.37 10.52
N GLY A 55 -10.88 2.67 11.01
CA GLY A 55 -11.01 1.69 12.10
C GLY A 55 -12.04 0.59 11.84
N GLY A 56 -12.15 0.12 10.60
CA GLY A 56 -13.11 -0.90 10.16
C GLY A 56 -14.32 -0.31 9.41
N ARG A 57 -14.61 0.99 9.56
CA ARG A 57 -15.70 1.63 8.82
C ARG A 57 -15.27 2.05 7.42
N GLY A 58 -15.69 1.29 6.42
CA GLY A 58 -15.41 1.56 5.01
C GLY A 58 -16.31 2.65 4.41
N TYR A 59 -15.73 3.46 3.53
CA TYR A 59 -16.39 4.50 2.74
C TYR A 59 -15.95 4.36 1.29
N PHE A 60 -16.90 4.25 0.36
CA PHE A 60 -16.64 4.24 -1.08
C PHE A 60 -17.29 5.46 -1.72
N LEU A 61 -16.51 6.52 -1.90
CA LEU A 61 -16.98 7.83 -2.32
C LEU A 61 -17.09 7.93 -3.84
N ASN A 62 -17.83 8.91 -4.35
CA ASN A 62 -18.07 9.02 -5.81
C ASN A 62 -16.94 9.74 -6.55
N SER A 63 -16.14 10.55 -5.84
CA SER A 63 -15.10 11.36 -6.46
C SER A 63 -13.89 11.54 -5.54
N LYS A 64 -12.77 11.98 -6.13
CA LYS A 64 -11.59 12.42 -5.38
C LYS A 64 -11.91 13.54 -4.40
N ALA A 65 -12.76 14.49 -4.78
CA ALA A 65 -13.13 15.64 -3.95
C ALA A 65 -13.87 15.19 -2.69
N ASP A 66 -14.87 14.30 -2.83
CA ASP A 66 -15.64 13.76 -1.70
C ASP A 66 -14.75 12.95 -0.74
N ALA A 67 -13.85 12.14 -1.28
CA ALA A 67 -12.89 11.38 -0.47
C ALA A 67 -11.92 12.31 0.26
N LEU A 68 -11.41 13.36 -0.39
CA LEU A 68 -10.50 14.31 0.25
C LEU A 68 -11.19 15.14 1.34
N ASP A 69 -12.45 15.56 1.11
CA ASP A 69 -13.24 16.27 2.11
C ASP A 69 -13.48 15.40 3.36
N LEU A 70 -13.94 14.15 3.18
CA LEU A 70 -14.13 13.22 4.30
C LEU A 70 -12.82 12.91 5.02
N LEU A 71 -11.73 12.67 4.28
CA LEU A 71 -10.41 12.41 4.83
C LEU A 71 -9.91 13.57 5.69
N THR A 72 -10.12 14.80 5.22
CA THR A 72 -9.76 16.03 5.94
C THR A 72 -10.59 16.18 7.21
N LYS A 73 -11.91 15.96 7.15
CA LYS A 73 -12.80 15.98 8.32
C LYS A 73 -12.39 14.94 9.37
N LEU A 74 -12.10 13.71 8.94
CA LEU A 74 -11.62 12.65 9.83
C LEU A 74 -10.30 13.05 10.50
N SER A 75 -9.33 13.55 9.73
CA SER A 75 -8.05 14.01 10.26
C SER A 75 -8.21 15.15 11.26
N ASN A 76 -9.02 16.17 10.94
CA ASN A 76 -9.29 17.32 11.82
C ASN A 76 -9.98 16.91 13.12
N SER A 77 -10.73 15.80 13.11
CA SER A 77 -11.31 15.18 14.32
C SER A 77 -10.33 14.27 15.08
N GLY A 78 -9.04 14.29 14.75
CA GLY A 78 -7.99 13.52 15.41
C GLY A 78 -7.93 12.04 15.01
N LYS A 79 -8.67 11.61 13.97
CA LYS A 79 -8.62 10.22 13.49
C LYS A 79 -7.37 10.01 12.65
N THR A 80 -6.49 9.13 13.13
CA THR A 80 -5.24 8.77 12.44
C THR A 80 -5.25 7.34 11.89
N ASN A 81 -6.17 6.50 12.37
CA ASN A 81 -6.33 5.13 11.90
C ASN A 81 -7.23 5.08 10.66
N VAL A 82 -6.78 5.72 9.58
CA VAL A 82 -7.53 5.83 8.34
C VAL A 82 -6.70 5.26 7.19
N ASP A 83 -7.24 4.29 6.46
CA ASP A 83 -6.66 3.71 5.26
C ASP A 83 -7.17 4.42 4.00
N VAL A 84 -6.29 4.62 3.02
CA VAL A 84 -6.53 5.55 1.89
C VAL A 84 -6.28 4.89 0.54
N GLY A 85 -7.23 5.03 -0.37
CA GLY A 85 -7.07 4.81 -1.81
C GLY A 85 -7.08 3.36 -2.26
N CYS A 86 -6.62 3.13 -3.50
CA CYS A 86 -6.56 1.83 -4.16
C CYS A 86 -5.91 0.73 -3.29
N MET A 87 -4.84 1.10 -2.60
CA MET A 87 -3.97 0.20 -1.83
C MET A 87 -4.18 0.32 -0.32
N GLN A 88 -5.18 1.09 0.14
CA GLN A 88 -5.53 1.25 1.56
C GLN A 88 -4.30 1.54 2.46
N LEU A 89 -3.51 2.55 2.06
CA LEU A 89 -2.36 2.98 2.86
C LEU A 89 -2.85 3.71 4.12
N ASN A 90 -2.42 3.26 5.30
CA ASN A 90 -2.84 3.87 6.57
C ASN A 90 -2.11 5.20 6.85
N ILE A 91 -2.83 6.25 7.22
CA ILE A 91 -2.29 7.58 7.53
C ILE A 91 -1.23 7.51 8.62
N LYS A 92 -1.53 6.85 9.74
CA LYS A 92 -0.65 6.79 10.92
C LYS A 92 0.77 6.33 10.58
N TRP A 93 0.91 5.46 9.57
CA TRP A 93 2.18 4.83 9.23
C TRP A 93 2.82 5.44 7.98
N HIS A 94 2.02 5.80 6.98
CA HIS A 94 2.51 6.10 5.63
C HIS A 94 2.37 7.56 5.23
N ALA A 95 1.50 8.37 5.87
CA ALA A 95 1.23 9.74 5.41
C ALA A 95 2.48 10.65 5.39
N LYS A 96 3.45 10.43 6.28
CA LYS A 96 4.71 11.18 6.33
C LYS A 96 5.60 11.03 5.08
N TYR A 97 5.26 10.12 4.18
CA TYR A 97 5.94 9.90 2.91
C TYR A 97 5.17 10.48 1.73
N PHE A 98 4.20 11.34 1.97
CA PHE A 98 3.45 12.09 0.97
C PHE A 98 3.47 13.56 1.37
N SER A 99 3.42 14.47 0.41
CA SER A 99 3.40 15.91 0.66
C SER A 99 2.09 16.36 1.30
N ASN A 100 0.98 15.69 0.98
CA ASN A 100 -0.35 15.95 1.52
C ASN A 100 -1.32 14.78 1.24
N PHE A 101 -2.54 14.87 1.78
CA PHE A 101 -3.59 13.85 1.58
C PHE A 101 -4.09 13.73 0.13
N SER A 102 -4.05 14.81 -0.66
CA SER A 102 -4.45 14.74 -2.07
C SER A 102 -3.45 13.90 -2.88
N GLU A 103 -2.16 13.96 -2.55
CA GLU A 103 -1.12 13.10 -3.12
C GLU A 103 -1.29 11.65 -2.64
N MET A 104 -1.48 11.42 -1.33
CA MET A 104 -1.68 10.06 -0.80
C MET A 104 -2.92 9.36 -1.36
N LEU A 105 -3.98 10.12 -1.67
CA LEU A 105 -5.21 9.65 -2.32
C LEU A 105 -5.07 9.51 -3.84
N SER A 106 -4.06 10.13 -4.47
CA SER A 106 -3.81 9.99 -5.92
C SER A 106 -3.54 8.52 -6.25
N PRO A 107 -4.31 7.88 -7.15
CA PRO A 107 -4.10 6.48 -7.50
C PRO A 107 -2.66 6.19 -7.96
N ALA A 108 -2.05 7.09 -8.74
CA ALA A 108 -0.67 6.95 -9.20
C ALA A 108 0.34 6.91 -8.05
N HIS A 109 0.28 7.87 -7.12
CA HIS A 109 1.21 7.93 -5.98
C HIS A 109 0.93 6.82 -4.96
N ASN A 110 -0.35 6.49 -4.73
CA ASN A 110 -0.80 5.44 -3.83
C ASN A 110 -0.27 4.07 -4.27
N THR A 111 -0.43 3.71 -5.55
CA THR A 111 0.03 2.42 -6.08
C THR A 111 1.54 2.34 -6.18
N LEU A 112 2.21 3.43 -6.60
CA LEU A 112 3.67 3.48 -6.70
C LEU A 112 4.33 3.33 -5.32
N TYR A 113 3.82 4.04 -4.30
CA TYR A 113 4.31 3.89 -2.94
C TYR A 113 4.10 2.47 -2.42
N ALA A 114 2.91 1.89 -2.63
CA ALA A 114 2.61 0.52 -2.21
C ALA A 114 3.55 -0.51 -2.87
N ALA A 115 3.86 -0.34 -4.16
CA ALA A 115 4.81 -1.18 -4.87
C ALA A 115 6.22 -1.10 -4.25
N LYS A 116 6.74 0.11 -4.03
CA LYS A 116 8.04 0.31 -3.37
C LYS A 116 8.07 -0.29 -1.95
N TYR A 117 6.98 -0.15 -1.19
CA TYR A 117 6.87 -0.76 0.13
C TYR A 117 6.91 -2.30 0.07
N LEU A 118 6.18 -2.91 -0.88
CA LEU A 118 6.22 -4.36 -1.10
C LEU A 118 7.61 -4.85 -1.54
N GLU A 119 8.34 -4.10 -2.35
CA GLU A 119 9.73 -4.45 -2.69
C GLU A 119 10.63 -4.46 -1.45
N GLN A 120 10.46 -3.50 -0.54
CA GLN A 120 11.22 -3.48 0.71
C GLN A 120 10.87 -4.70 1.57
N LEU A 121 9.60 -5.04 1.69
CA LEU A 121 9.16 -6.24 2.41
C LEU A 121 9.69 -7.52 1.76
N TYR A 122 9.78 -7.58 0.44
CA TYR A 122 10.40 -8.69 -0.26
C TYR A 122 11.90 -8.76 0.02
N LYS A 123 12.61 -7.63 -0.03
CA LYS A 123 14.04 -7.55 0.33
C LYS A 123 14.29 -8.00 1.78
N GLU A 124 13.40 -7.63 2.70
CA GLU A 124 13.46 -8.04 4.11
C GLU A 124 13.19 -9.53 4.31
N THR A 125 12.22 -10.10 3.59
CA THR A 125 11.70 -11.44 3.90
C THR A 125 12.17 -12.54 2.95
N GLY A 126 12.72 -12.18 1.79
CA GLY A 126 13.10 -13.08 0.70
C GLY A 126 11.95 -13.86 0.08
N SER A 127 10.69 -13.52 0.40
CA SER A 127 9.52 -14.31 0.02
C SER A 127 8.32 -13.42 -0.20
N TRP A 128 7.74 -13.48 -1.39
CA TRP A 128 6.52 -12.71 -1.67
C TRP A 128 5.34 -13.11 -0.79
N ARG A 129 5.22 -14.39 -0.39
CA ARG A 129 4.21 -14.82 0.58
C ARG A 129 4.36 -14.05 1.90
N LYS A 130 5.58 -13.96 2.42
CA LYS A 130 5.86 -13.21 3.66
C LYS A 130 5.69 -11.70 3.44
N ALA A 131 6.11 -11.16 2.30
CA ALA A 131 5.95 -9.76 1.96
C ALA A 131 4.48 -9.33 1.92
N VAL A 132 3.61 -10.10 1.25
CA VAL A 132 2.15 -9.85 1.22
C VAL A 132 1.54 -9.94 2.61
N LYS A 133 1.95 -10.91 3.44
CA LYS A 133 1.52 -10.98 4.84
C LYS A 133 1.90 -9.71 5.61
N TYR A 134 3.15 -9.28 5.49
CA TYR A 134 3.68 -8.12 6.22
C TYR A 134 3.18 -6.78 5.67
N TYR A 135 2.67 -6.76 4.44
CA TYR A 135 1.98 -5.60 3.88
C TYR A 135 0.79 -5.22 4.75
N HIS A 136 -0.03 -6.21 5.10
CA HIS A 136 -1.17 -6.02 6.00
C HIS A 136 -0.76 -5.94 7.47
N SER A 137 -0.03 -6.95 7.98
CA SER A 137 0.38 -6.98 9.40
C SER A 137 1.61 -7.83 9.68
N ARG A 138 2.44 -7.41 10.63
CA ARG A 138 3.50 -8.28 11.18
C ARG A 138 2.99 -9.28 12.21
N ASN A 139 1.78 -9.09 12.73
CA ASN A 139 1.21 -10.04 13.69
C ASN A 139 0.63 -11.27 12.95
N PRO A 140 1.12 -12.49 13.26
CA PRO A 140 0.63 -13.73 12.64
C PRO A 140 -0.88 -13.91 12.68
N LYS A 141 -1.53 -13.52 13.79
CA LYS A 141 -2.99 -13.65 13.95
C LYS A 141 -3.77 -12.98 12.82
N TYR A 142 -3.29 -11.83 12.35
CA TYR A 142 -4.00 -11.02 11.37
C TYR A 142 -3.50 -11.24 9.95
N ASN A 143 -2.19 -11.47 9.78
CA ASN A 143 -1.64 -11.68 8.45
C ASN A 143 -1.94 -13.05 7.84
N GLU A 144 -2.15 -14.10 8.65
CA GLU A 144 -2.57 -15.40 8.12
C GLU A 144 -3.99 -15.34 7.56
N ARG A 145 -4.91 -14.69 8.29
CA ARG A 145 -6.29 -14.48 7.83
C ARG A 145 -6.33 -13.65 6.56
N TYR A 146 -5.52 -12.58 6.49
CA TYR A 146 -5.37 -11.77 5.30
C TYR A 146 -4.85 -12.58 4.12
N TYR A 147 -3.78 -13.35 4.33
CA TYR A 147 -3.16 -14.13 3.26
C TYR A 147 -4.07 -15.25 2.74
N ALA A 148 -4.87 -15.87 3.59
CA ALA A 148 -5.88 -16.85 3.17
C ALA A 148 -6.85 -16.23 2.13
N LYS A 149 -7.43 -15.06 2.45
CA LYS A 149 -8.30 -14.32 1.51
C LYS A 149 -7.56 -13.93 0.22
N PHE A 150 -6.32 -13.46 0.35
CA PHE A 150 -5.48 -13.10 -0.80
C PHE A 150 -5.22 -14.30 -1.72
N SER A 151 -4.96 -15.48 -1.16
CA SER A 151 -4.71 -16.73 -1.90
C SER A 151 -5.96 -17.25 -2.63
N GLU A 152 -7.16 -17.02 -2.09
CA GLU A 152 -8.43 -17.41 -2.71
C GLU A 152 -8.83 -16.57 -3.93
N LEU A 153 -8.28 -15.35 -4.07
CA LEU A 153 -8.58 -14.51 -5.24
C LEU A 153 -8.13 -15.19 -6.55
N PRO A 154 -8.93 -15.12 -7.64
CA PRO A 154 -8.57 -15.72 -8.92
C PRO A 154 -7.28 -15.08 -9.51
N ASN A 155 -6.65 -15.79 -10.44
CA ASN A 155 -5.43 -15.36 -11.16
C ASN A 155 -4.16 -15.23 -10.32
N PHE A 156 -3.99 -16.10 -9.31
CA PHE A 156 -2.65 -16.38 -8.75
C PHE A 156 -2.18 -17.73 -9.23
N ASP A 157 -1.10 -17.74 -9.99
CA ASP A 157 -0.28 -18.94 -10.00
C ASP A 157 0.75 -18.81 -8.88
N THR A 158 0.43 -19.40 -7.73
CA THR A 158 1.29 -19.42 -6.53
C THR A 158 2.65 -20.03 -6.84
N ILE A 159 2.72 -20.96 -7.81
CA ILE A 159 3.96 -21.63 -8.22
C ILE A 159 4.82 -20.70 -9.08
N ALA A 160 4.21 -19.93 -9.99
CA ALA A 160 4.92 -18.91 -10.75
C ALA A 160 5.59 -17.90 -9.81
N MET A 161 4.92 -17.50 -8.73
CA MET A 161 5.47 -16.54 -7.77
C MET A 161 6.60 -17.05 -6.87
N ILE A 162 6.58 -18.34 -6.51
CA ILE A 162 7.71 -18.98 -5.79
C ILE A 162 8.94 -19.06 -6.71
N ARG A 163 8.74 -19.17 -8.02
CA ARG A 163 9.82 -19.26 -9.02
C ARG A 163 10.31 -17.92 -9.56
N THR A 164 9.48 -16.88 -9.60
CA THR A 164 9.89 -15.56 -10.12
C THR A 164 10.87 -14.89 -9.18
N LYS A 165 12.17 -15.02 -9.47
CA LYS A 165 13.15 -14.01 -9.04
C LYS A 165 12.74 -12.67 -9.66
N PRO A 166 12.90 -11.54 -8.94
CA PRO A 166 12.82 -10.21 -9.51
C PRO A 166 13.61 -10.14 -10.82
N SER A 167 12.93 -10.08 -11.96
CA SER A 167 13.61 -9.81 -13.22
C SER A 167 13.94 -8.33 -13.19
N ARG A 168 15.24 -8.00 -13.06
CA ARG A 168 15.69 -6.63 -13.28
C ARG A 168 15.43 -6.34 -14.75
N ARG A 169 14.40 -5.54 -15.06
CA ARG A 169 14.46 -4.80 -16.32
C ARG A 169 15.70 -3.92 -16.25
N PRO A 170 16.56 -3.92 -17.27
CA PRO A 170 17.57 -2.88 -17.37
C PRO A 170 16.85 -1.54 -17.26
N MET A 171 17.33 -0.67 -16.37
CA MET A 171 16.91 0.73 -16.34
C MET A 171 17.19 1.26 -17.75
N LEU A 172 16.14 1.54 -18.53
CA LEU A 172 16.30 2.28 -19.78
C LEU A 172 16.99 3.58 -19.37
N ILE A 173 18.11 3.83 -20.03
CA ILE A 173 19.06 4.93 -19.83
C ILE A 173 18.33 6.16 -19.29
N PRO A 174 18.71 6.71 -18.12
CA PRO A 174 18.12 7.96 -17.65
C PRO A 174 18.38 9.03 -18.72
N PRO A 175 17.40 9.89 -19.07
CA PRO A 175 17.64 10.97 -20.00
C PRO A 175 18.83 11.79 -19.50
N LEU A 176 19.74 12.11 -20.43
CA LEU A 176 20.92 12.93 -20.16
C LEU A 176 20.50 14.17 -19.36
N ALA A 177 21.08 14.31 -18.17
CA ALA A 177 20.88 15.49 -17.35
C ALA A 177 21.31 16.74 -18.15
N PRO A 178 20.55 17.85 -18.13
CA PRO A 178 21.03 19.08 -18.71
C PRO A 178 22.30 19.55 -17.98
N GLU A 179 23.26 20.01 -18.78
CA GLU A 179 24.58 20.47 -18.36
C GLU A 179 24.47 21.61 -17.32
N ARG A 180 25.02 21.38 -16.12
CA ARG A 180 25.33 22.34 -15.04
C ARG A 180 24.20 23.27 -14.56
N ALA A 181 23.61 22.92 -13.41
CA ALA A 181 23.03 23.89 -12.49
C ALA A 181 24.14 24.49 -11.58
N PRO A 182 24.07 25.78 -11.21
CA PRO A 182 25.09 26.43 -10.38
C PRO A 182 25.06 25.92 -8.92
N GLU A 183 26.23 25.80 -8.31
CA GLU A 183 26.40 25.42 -6.90
C GLU A 183 25.75 26.43 -5.94
N MET A 184 25.05 25.93 -4.91
CA MET A 184 24.60 26.71 -3.76
C MET A 184 25.23 26.16 -2.47
N PRO A 185 25.65 27.03 -1.55
CA PRO A 185 26.57 26.68 -0.45
C PRO A 185 25.91 25.84 0.66
N SER A 186 26.71 24.92 1.19
CA SER A 186 26.41 24.04 2.33
C SER A 186 26.18 24.84 3.61
N VAL A 187 24.92 24.91 4.05
CA VAL A 187 24.57 25.26 5.43
C VAL A 187 23.88 24.03 6.03
N PHE A 188 24.30 23.66 7.24
CA PHE A 188 23.86 22.52 8.08
C PHE A 188 24.81 21.31 8.11
N GLY A 189 25.62 21.33 9.17
CA GLY A 189 26.67 20.40 9.50
C GLY A 189 26.20 19.02 9.96
N ALA A 190 27.18 18.11 9.93
CA ALA A 190 27.07 16.71 10.29
C ALA A 190 26.68 16.49 11.76
N ALA A 191 25.68 15.65 11.99
CA ALA A 191 25.49 14.96 13.26
C ALA A 191 25.23 13.47 13.01
N ARG A 192 26.26 12.66 13.32
CA ARG A 192 26.24 11.20 13.41
C ARG A 192 25.65 10.80 14.75
N ALA A 193 24.63 9.93 14.78
CA ALA A 193 24.21 9.28 16.02
C ALA A 193 23.76 7.83 15.82
N LYS A 194 24.10 7.02 16.83
CA LYS A 194 24.28 5.56 16.84
C LYS A 194 22.97 4.78 17.03
N SER A 195 23.00 3.53 16.57
CA SER A 195 22.04 2.45 16.86
C SER A 195 21.96 2.11 18.36
N VAL A 196 20.78 1.69 18.85
CA VAL A 196 20.64 0.74 19.98
C VAL A 196 19.35 -0.11 19.87
N LEU A 197 19.47 -1.42 20.12
CA LEU A 197 18.42 -2.44 20.37
C LEU A 197 17.70 -2.18 21.73
N PHE A 198 16.52 -2.69 22.12
CA PHE A 198 16.02 -4.06 22.47
C PHE A 198 14.47 -3.94 22.76
N TRP A 199 13.57 -4.94 22.74
CA TRP A 199 13.24 -5.93 23.81
C TRP A 199 12.00 -6.83 23.45
N THR A 200 12.13 -8.12 23.81
CA THR A 200 11.21 -9.18 24.35
C THR A 200 9.69 -9.33 24.05
N VAL A 201 9.23 -10.59 24.16
CA VAL A 201 7.86 -11.15 24.00
C VAL A 201 7.43 -11.88 25.28
N PRO A 202 6.12 -11.88 25.64
CA PRO A 202 5.43 -13.09 26.16
C PRO A 202 4.02 -13.28 25.51
N GLN A 203 3.59 -14.46 25.02
CA GLN A 203 3.15 -15.73 25.64
C GLN A 203 1.82 -15.64 26.44
N GLY A 204 0.75 -16.29 25.93
CA GLY A 204 -0.47 -16.63 26.71
C GLY A 204 -1.77 -16.83 25.89
N PRO A 205 -2.62 -17.86 26.14
CA PRO A 205 -3.61 -18.40 25.19
C PRO A 205 -5.09 -18.12 25.55
N LEU A 206 -6.03 -18.24 24.59
CA LEU A 206 -7.17 -19.20 24.54
C LEU A 206 -8.26 -18.82 23.49
N VAL A 207 -8.61 -19.85 22.71
CA VAL A 207 -9.86 -20.25 22.01
C VAL A 207 -11.16 -19.44 22.22
N LEU A 208 -11.87 -19.12 21.11
CA LEU A 208 -13.27 -19.52 20.87
C LEU A 208 -13.68 -19.42 19.39
N THR A 209 -14.60 -20.30 19.01
CA THR A 209 -15.08 -20.72 17.70
C THR A 209 -16.09 -19.81 17.01
N ALA A 210 -16.19 -20.00 15.69
CA ALA A 210 -17.39 -20.04 14.86
C ALA A 210 -17.74 -18.83 13.94
N GLN A 211 -18.13 -19.25 12.73
CA GLN A 211 -18.85 -18.58 11.65
C GLN A 211 -18.09 -17.56 10.80
N LEU A 212 -17.59 -18.06 9.66
CA LEU A 212 -17.13 -17.25 8.53
C LEU A 212 -18.35 -16.65 7.82
N ASP A 213 -18.80 -15.51 8.34
CA ASP A 213 -19.55 -14.55 7.56
C ASP A 213 -18.58 -13.85 6.59
N LEU A 214 -18.78 -14.08 5.28
CA LEU A 214 -18.01 -13.46 4.20
C LEU A 214 -18.43 -11.98 3.94
N SER A 215 -19.31 -11.40 4.76
CA SER A 215 -19.78 -10.02 4.62
C SER A 215 -18.84 -8.95 5.18
N GLN A 216 -17.78 -9.32 5.90
CA GLN A 216 -16.84 -8.36 6.52
C GLN A 216 -15.64 -8.09 5.61
N PRO A 217 -15.42 -6.84 5.16
CA PRO A 217 -14.23 -6.50 4.41
C PRO A 217 -12.97 -6.72 5.25
N ALA A 218 -11.82 -6.94 4.58
CA ALA A 218 -10.55 -7.33 5.21
C ALA A 218 -9.91 -6.18 6.01
N PHE A 219 -10.61 -5.60 6.97
CA PHE A 219 -10.09 -4.51 7.78
C PHE A 219 -9.94 -4.95 9.23
N THR A 220 -8.70 -5.29 9.58
CA THR A 220 -7.93 -4.84 10.77
C THR A 220 -6.80 -5.85 11.05
N ASP A 221 -5.52 -5.47 10.88
CA ASP A 221 -4.67 -5.08 12.02
C ASP A 221 -3.34 -4.42 11.64
N LEU A 222 -3.17 -3.28 12.28
CA LEU A 222 -2.08 -2.31 12.29
C LEU A 222 -0.81 -2.91 12.89
N ARG A 223 0.41 -2.67 12.32
CA ARG A 223 1.64 -2.36 13.11
C ARG A 223 3.01 -2.27 12.38
N LYS A 224 3.80 -1.33 12.95
CA LYS A 224 5.27 -1.14 13.13
C LYS A 224 6.20 -1.29 11.92
N PHE A 225 6.41 -0.16 11.24
CA PHE A 225 7.47 0.08 10.25
C PHE A 225 8.67 0.83 10.88
N LYS A 226 9.90 0.34 10.66
CA LYS A 226 11.16 1.05 10.94
C LYS A 226 11.96 1.12 9.63
N GLY A 227 11.61 2.03 8.73
CA GLY A 227 12.31 2.24 7.46
C GLY A 227 12.45 3.73 7.10
N LYS A 228 13.54 4.05 6.38
CA LYS A 228 13.84 5.40 5.88
C LYS A 228 12.80 5.85 4.82
N PRO A 229 12.64 7.16 4.59
CA PRO A 229 11.71 7.70 3.59
C PRO A 229 11.92 7.16 2.18
N LEU A 230 10.80 6.91 1.49
CA LEU A 230 10.73 6.31 0.16
C LEU A 230 10.49 7.32 -0.97
N LEU A 231 10.40 8.62 -0.65
CA LEU A 231 10.34 9.67 -1.65
C LEU A 231 11.57 10.58 -1.50
N VAL A 232 12.51 10.44 -2.45
CA VAL A 232 12.97 11.60 -3.21
C VAL A 232 13.17 11.12 -4.65
N ALA A 233 12.29 11.56 -5.55
CA ALA A 233 12.57 11.70 -6.96
C ALA A 233 11.61 12.78 -7.49
N GLY A 234 12.14 13.99 -7.71
CA GLY A 234 11.46 15.09 -8.40
C GLY A 234 11.14 16.33 -7.54
N GLN A 235 12.18 17.12 -7.22
CA GLN A 235 12.17 18.56 -7.50
C GLN A 235 13.27 18.81 -8.53
#